data_AF-A0A949YHT7-F1
#
_entry.id   AF-A0A949YHT7-F1
#
_cell.length_a   1.000
_cell.length_b   1.000
_cell.length_c   1.000
_cell.angle_alpha   90.00
_cell.angle_beta   90.00
_cell.angle_gamma   90.00
#
_symmetry.space_group_name_H-M   'P 1'
#
loop_
_entity.id
_entity.type
_entity.pdbx_description
1 polymer ?
#
loop_
_entity_poly.entity_id
_entity_poly.type
_entity_poly.pdbx_seq_one_letter_code
_entity_poly.pdbx_strand_id
1 'polypeptide(L)'
;MRGALVSDLGLVPEVWLYLSLLGCVTLFFKFSRLWSVRNLDLLLLFVLVPGMMLIGGSQARPPWSAFIWLFLGSGAWLVRCLLDLGLARRPLLEPNLSASGLLCLSIGILALLLAETIGLPVEDGAARNPAEPAASEDRPPATPGEGGEKAAEMKHAIEPWLPTSLKKKPAQVVVSRVLAVLAHSGLVTGLMLIGWRHFDRPITGLAMVACYLLLPYTRMAVVDSGQLISAALIILAVFWHARPSVTGALIGLAAGWIPACLGLIALWAGFYRGRGMYRFLIVACSVAIVCALLGVSIPGLGQWARALGARSIAEAGLLPWFKPKSTGSFWVSIDTAFRLPVLIAYLALIIVTTLWPARKSLAELMSLSAALLVASQFWYLDKGGTLVLLYLPLVILMMFRPTMAARRPLATPLQPAATRA
;
A
#
# COMPACT_ATOMS: atom_id res chain seq x y z
N MET A 1 29.92 -14.15 -13.45
CA MET A 1 28.81 -14.09 -12.47
C MET A 1 27.99 -12.85 -12.82
N ARG A 2 26.75 -13.03 -13.30
CA ARG A 2 25.90 -11.94 -13.83
C ARG A 2 25.13 -11.26 -12.69
N GLY A 3 25.86 -10.63 -11.77
CA GLY A 3 25.54 -9.29 -11.27
C GLY A 3 24.35 -9.05 -10.33
N ALA A 4 23.59 -10.05 -9.86
CA ALA A 4 22.67 -9.83 -8.73
C ALA A 4 22.60 -11.08 -7.83
N LEU A 5 23.04 -10.90 -6.57
CA LEU A 5 23.14 -11.94 -5.52
C LEU A 5 21.88 -12.83 -5.40
N VAL A 6 20.70 -12.28 -5.66
CA VAL A 6 19.41 -12.97 -5.50
C VAL A 6 18.91 -13.61 -6.80
N SER A 7 19.20 -13.03 -7.97
CA SER A 7 18.83 -13.65 -9.26
C SER A 7 19.64 -14.92 -9.52
N ASP A 8 20.88 -14.96 -9.03
CA ASP A 8 21.77 -16.11 -9.14
C ASP A 8 21.32 -17.30 -8.27
N LEU A 9 20.42 -17.09 -7.30
CA LEU A 9 19.80 -18.16 -6.49
C LEU A 9 18.71 -18.96 -7.25
N GLY A 10 18.42 -18.62 -8.50
CA GLY A 10 17.38 -19.30 -9.29
C GLY A 10 15.95 -19.00 -8.82
N LEU A 11 15.76 -18.00 -7.95
CA LEU A 11 14.46 -17.60 -7.42
C LEU A 11 13.70 -16.74 -8.44
N VAL A 12 13.32 -17.30 -9.58
CA VAL A 12 12.44 -16.64 -10.57
C VAL A 12 11.05 -16.36 -9.97
N PRO A 13 10.24 -15.42 -10.54
CA PRO A 13 8.93 -15.05 -9.99
C PRO A 13 8.00 -16.23 -9.71
N GLU A 14 7.99 -17.22 -10.60
CA GLU A 14 7.16 -18.42 -10.53
C GLU A 14 7.58 -19.29 -9.33
N VAL A 15 8.88 -19.50 -9.16
CA VAL A 15 9.42 -20.25 -8.02
C VAL A 15 9.09 -19.54 -6.71
N TRP A 16 9.22 -18.21 -6.65
CA TRP A 16 8.82 -17.46 -5.46
C TRP A 16 7.33 -17.53 -5.17
N LEU A 17 6.48 -17.54 -6.20
CA LEU A 17 5.05 -17.76 -6.02
C LEU A 17 4.78 -19.12 -5.34
N TYR A 18 5.36 -20.20 -5.85
CA TYR A 18 5.15 -21.51 -5.24
C TYR A 18 5.71 -21.59 -3.81
N LEU A 19 6.89 -21.05 -3.56
CA LEU A 19 7.49 -21.00 -2.22
C LEU A 19 6.68 -20.14 -1.25
N SER A 20 6.19 -18.98 -1.71
CA SER A 20 5.36 -18.08 -0.89
C SER A 20 3.99 -18.67 -0.60
N LEU A 21 3.35 -19.32 -1.58
CA LEU A 21 2.08 -20.01 -1.37
C LEU A 21 2.23 -21.15 -0.39
N LEU A 22 3.22 -22.03 -0.60
CA LEU A 22 3.51 -23.14 0.30
C LEU A 22 3.89 -22.64 1.70
N GLY A 23 4.74 -21.61 1.78
CA GLY A 23 5.13 -20.96 3.03
C GLY A 23 3.95 -20.36 3.78
N CYS A 24 3.09 -19.57 3.11
CA CYS A 24 1.91 -19.00 3.73
C CYS A 24 0.92 -20.06 4.19
N VAL A 25 0.68 -21.10 3.38
CA VAL A 25 -0.19 -22.22 3.76
C VAL A 25 0.37 -22.97 4.96
N THR A 26 1.64 -23.37 4.94
CA THR A 26 2.26 -24.10 6.06
C THR A 26 2.27 -23.28 7.35
N LEU A 27 2.54 -21.98 7.27
CA LEU A 27 2.64 -21.12 8.45
C LEU A 27 1.29 -20.68 9.01
N PHE A 28 0.25 -20.49 8.18
CA PHE A 28 -0.98 -19.81 8.61
C PHE A 28 -2.27 -20.61 8.37
N PHE A 29 -2.25 -21.63 7.51
CA PHE A 29 -3.45 -22.41 7.21
C PHE A 29 -3.82 -23.33 8.38
N LYS A 30 -5.13 -23.44 8.66
CA LYS A 30 -5.68 -24.33 9.70
C LYS A 30 -6.21 -25.60 9.04
N PHE A 31 -5.43 -26.68 9.07
CA PHE A 31 -5.83 -27.95 8.43
C PHE A 31 -7.05 -28.60 9.09
N SER A 32 -7.20 -28.50 10.41
CA SER A 32 -8.38 -29.03 11.11
C SER A 32 -9.66 -28.20 10.97
N ARG A 33 -9.63 -27.08 10.23
CA ARG A 33 -10.85 -26.32 9.87
C ARG A 33 -10.67 -25.68 8.50
N LEU A 34 -10.84 -26.48 7.45
CA LEU A 34 -10.64 -26.07 6.06
C LEU A 34 -11.48 -24.81 5.71
N TRP A 35 -12.79 -24.86 5.95
CA TRP A 35 -13.75 -23.80 5.64
C TRP A 35 -13.83 -22.73 6.73
N SER A 36 -12.73 -22.01 6.95
CA SER A 36 -12.70 -20.88 7.89
C SER A 36 -12.48 -19.55 7.16
N VAL A 37 -13.07 -18.46 7.67
CA VAL A 37 -12.84 -17.09 7.16
C VAL A 37 -11.35 -16.77 7.11
N ARG A 38 -10.60 -17.25 8.10
CA ARG A 38 -9.14 -17.17 8.16
C ARG A 38 -8.45 -17.82 6.95
N ASN A 39 -8.81 -19.06 6.61
CA ASN A 39 -8.21 -19.76 5.48
C ASN A 39 -8.65 -19.12 4.16
N LEU A 40 -9.90 -18.64 4.08
CA LEU A 40 -10.38 -17.86 2.94
C LEU A 40 -9.55 -16.59 2.76
N ASP A 41 -9.29 -15.83 3.82
CA ASP A 41 -8.47 -14.62 3.76
C ASP A 41 -7.04 -14.93 3.28
N LEU A 42 -6.46 -16.03 3.76
CA LEU A 42 -5.14 -16.49 3.31
C LEU A 42 -5.13 -16.83 1.81
N LEU A 43 -6.16 -17.50 1.29
CA LEU A 43 -6.29 -17.80 -0.14
C LEU A 43 -6.56 -16.54 -0.97
N LEU A 44 -7.37 -15.61 -0.45
CA LEU A 44 -7.63 -14.31 -1.07
C LEU A 44 -6.35 -13.49 -1.21
N LEU A 45 -5.35 -13.67 -0.33
CA LEU A 45 -4.06 -13.02 -0.51
C LEU A 45 -3.37 -13.45 -1.81
N PHE A 46 -3.68 -14.62 -2.38
CA PHE A 46 -3.08 -15.08 -3.63
C PHE A 46 -3.98 -14.90 -4.86
N VAL A 47 -5.24 -14.44 -4.69
CA VAL A 47 -6.22 -14.39 -5.78
C VAL A 47 -5.82 -13.45 -6.92
N LEU A 48 -5.07 -12.38 -6.62
CA LEU A 48 -4.66 -11.38 -7.62
C LEU A 48 -3.39 -11.78 -8.37
N VAL A 49 -2.64 -12.76 -7.86
CA VAL A 49 -1.34 -13.15 -8.44
C VAL A 49 -1.44 -13.56 -9.90
N PRO A 50 -2.40 -14.42 -10.33
CA PRO A 50 -2.49 -14.82 -11.74
C PRO A 50 -2.66 -13.60 -12.67
N GLY A 51 -3.54 -12.66 -12.30
CA GLY A 51 -3.72 -11.42 -13.05
C GLY A 51 -2.46 -10.55 -13.09
N MET A 52 -1.76 -10.44 -11.96
CA MET A 52 -0.47 -9.71 -11.88
C MET A 52 0.61 -10.35 -12.76
N MET A 53 0.71 -11.68 -12.79
CA MET A 53 1.70 -12.39 -13.62
C MET A 53 1.38 -12.34 -15.12
N LEU A 54 0.11 -12.27 -15.50
CA LEU A 54 -0.27 -12.08 -16.91
C LEU A 54 0.04 -10.66 -17.43
N ILE A 55 0.13 -9.69 -16.53
CA ILE A 55 0.52 -8.30 -16.85
C ILE A 55 2.03 -8.12 -16.72
N GLY A 56 2.65 -8.77 -15.72
CA GLY A 56 4.08 -8.76 -15.48
C GLY A 56 4.85 -9.52 -16.55
N GLY A 57 6.05 -9.04 -16.89
CA GLY A 57 6.90 -9.64 -17.93
C GLY A 57 6.66 -9.02 -19.29
N SER A 58 7.37 -7.91 -19.58
CA SER A 58 7.69 -7.31 -20.90
C SER A 58 6.62 -7.25 -22.01
N GLN A 59 5.35 -7.57 -21.74
CA GLN A 59 4.29 -7.53 -22.74
C GLN A 59 3.79 -6.09 -22.90
N ALA A 60 4.01 -5.52 -24.09
CA ALA A 60 3.55 -4.17 -24.43
C ALA A 60 2.01 -4.02 -24.37
N ARG A 61 1.28 -5.13 -24.52
CA ARG A 61 -0.19 -5.20 -24.51
C ARG A 61 -0.67 -6.41 -23.72
N PRO A 62 -0.78 -6.31 -22.38
CA PRO A 62 -1.31 -7.39 -21.57
C PRO A 62 -2.76 -7.72 -21.96
N PRO A 63 -3.18 -8.99 -21.85
CA PRO A 63 -4.52 -9.40 -22.23
C PRO A 63 -5.58 -8.74 -21.32
N TRP A 64 -6.69 -8.29 -21.91
CA TRP A 64 -7.75 -7.62 -21.17
C TRP A 64 -8.35 -8.49 -20.04
N SER A 65 -8.35 -9.81 -20.23
CA SER A 65 -8.76 -10.80 -19.23
C SER A 65 -7.96 -10.73 -17.93
N ALA A 66 -6.68 -10.33 -17.98
CA ALA A 66 -5.86 -10.16 -16.77
C ALA A 66 -6.40 -9.04 -15.89
N PHE A 67 -6.85 -7.93 -16.47
CA PHE A 67 -7.46 -6.83 -15.73
C PHE A 67 -8.83 -7.21 -15.16
N ILE A 68 -9.65 -7.97 -15.91
CA ILE A 68 -10.90 -8.51 -15.38
C ILE A 68 -10.63 -9.37 -14.14
N TRP A 69 -9.61 -10.23 -14.20
CA TRP A 69 -9.21 -11.06 -13.06
C TRP A 69 -8.80 -10.21 -11.85
N LEU A 70 -7.99 -9.17 -12.07
CA LEU A 70 -7.63 -8.23 -11.01
C LEU A 70 -8.85 -7.53 -10.42
N PHE A 71 -9.79 -7.08 -11.25
CA PHE A 71 -11.00 -6.40 -10.79
C PHE A 71 -11.90 -7.34 -9.99
N LEU A 72 -12.05 -8.60 -10.42
CA LEU A 72 -12.80 -9.61 -9.66
C LEU A 72 -12.13 -9.91 -8.31
N GLY A 73 -10.80 -10.07 -8.29
CA GLY A 73 -10.06 -10.27 -7.05
C GLY A 73 -10.10 -9.06 -6.10
N SER A 74 -9.99 -7.85 -6.63
CA SER A 74 -10.18 -6.60 -5.88
C SER A 74 -11.62 -6.48 -5.39
N GLY A 75 -12.60 -6.93 -6.17
CA GLY A 75 -14.01 -6.98 -5.79
C GLY A 75 -14.24 -7.92 -4.61
N ALA A 76 -13.65 -9.11 -4.66
CA ALA A 76 -13.68 -10.06 -3.55
C ALA A 76 -13.04 -9.48 -2.27
N TRP A 77 -11.89 -8.78 -2.40
CA TRP A 77 -11.27 -8.08 -1.29
C TRP A 77 -12.14 -6.93 -0.75
N LEU A 78 -12.76 -6.13 -1.62
CA LEU A 78 -13.65 -5.05 -1.22
C LEU A 78 -14.84 -5.59 -0.43
N VAL A 79 -15.52 -6.60 -0.95
CA VAL A 79 -16.62 -7.29 -0.25
C VAL A 79 -16.13 -7.83 1.09
N ARG A 80 -14.98 -8.50 1.11
CA ARG A 80 -14.41 -9.05 2.34
C ARG A 80 -14.08 -7.97 3.37
N CYS A 81 -13.54 -6.83 2.96
CA CYS A 81 -13.27 -5.67 3.81
C CYS A 81 -14.55 -5.02 4.36
N LEU A 82 -15.67 -5.06 3.63
CA LEU A 82 -16.95 -4.54 4.11
C LEU A 82 -17.69 -5.52 5.04
N LEU A 83 -17.68 -6.82 4.71
CA LEU A 83 -18.20 -7.89 5.59
C LEU A 83 -17.47 -7.91 6.94
N ASP A 84 -16.23 -7.44 6.94
CA ASP A 84 -15.39 -7.27 8.11
C ASP A 84 -16.04 -6.50 9.25
N LEU A 85 -16.91 -5.53 8.91
CA LEU A 85 -17.63 -4.66 9.83
C LEU A 85 -18.68 -5.43 10.64
N GLY A 86 -19.24 -6.50 10.07
CA GLY A 86 -20.27 -7.34 10.70
C GLY A 86 -19.72 -8.44 11.60
N LEU A 87 -18.42 -8.74 11.55
CA LEU A 87 -17.83 -9.84 12.30
C LEU A 87 -17.46 -9.42 13.74
N ALA A 88 -18.35 -9.74 14.69
CA ALA A 88 -18.19 -9.40 16.11
C ALA A 88 -17.07 -10.16 16.83
N ARG A 89 -16.76 -11.39 16.40
CA ARG A 89 -15.67 -12.20 16.94
C ARG A 89 -14.86 -12.80 15.80
N ARG A 90 -13.54 -12.86 15.99
CA ARG A 90 -12.62 -13.43 15.00
C ARG A 90 -11.75 -14.51 15.61
N PRO A 91 -11.60 -15.65 14.92
CA PRO A 91 -10.52 -16.57 15.23
C PRO A 91 -9.20 -15.88 14.88
N LEU A 92 -8.27 -15.81 15.84
CA LEU A 92 -6.94 -15.26 15.62
C LEU A 92 -6.20 -16.12 14.57
N LEU A 93 -5.45 -15.46 13.69
CA LEU A 93 -4.44 -16.11 12.85
C LEU A 93 -3.18 -16.38 13.68
N GLU A 94 -3.25 -17.45 14.44
CA GLU A 94 -2.07 -18.00 15.11
C GLU A 94 -1.18 -18.70 14.07
N PRO A 95 0.12 -18.34 14.02
CA PRO A 95 1.07 -19.02 13.17
C PRO A 95 1.36 -20.42 13.70
N ASN A 96 1.60 -21.36 12.80
CA ASN A 96 2.01 -22.74 13.11
C ASN A 96 3.50 -22.85 13.50
N LEU A 97 4.26 -21.76 13.37
CA LEU A 97 5.68 -21.68 13.71
C LEU A 97 5.87 -20.89 15.01
N SER A 98 6.89 -21.27 15.80
CA SER A 98 7.27 -20.55 17.03
C SER A 98 7.72 -19.12 16.74
N ALA A 99 7.68 -18.25 17.76
CA ALA A 99 8.09 -16.86 17.64
C ALA A 99 9.55 -16.71 17.16
N SER A 100 10.47 -17.52 17.70
CA SER A 100 11.88 -17.50 17.28
C SER A 100 12.06 -17.94 15.83
N GLY A 101 11.30 -18.95 15.39
CA GLY A 101 11.30 -19.39 13.99
C GLY A 101 10.77 -18.30 13.05
N LEU A 102 9.67 -17.64 13.42
CA LEU A 102 9.12 -16.51 12.65
C LEU A 102 10.08 -15.33 12.58
N LEU A 103 10.75 -15.00 13.68
CA LEU A 103 11.74 -13.93 13.72
C LEU A 103 12.93 -14.25 12.79
N CYS A 104 13.48 -15.46 12.90
CA CYS A 104 14.57 -15.92 12.03
C CYS A 104 14.18 -15.85 10.55
N LEU A 105 13.01 -16.40 10.21
CA LEU A 105 12.46 -16.36 8.85
C LEU A 105 12.28 -14.91 8.36
N SER A 106 11.69 -14.04 9.18
CA SER A 106 11.43 -12.65 8.82
C SER A 106 12.71 -11.87 8.58
N ILE A 107 13.73 -12.05 9.45
CA ILE A 107 15.04 -11.40 9.27
C ILE A 107 15.70 -11.89 7.99
N GLY A 108 15.69 -13.20 7.73
CA GLY A 108 16.28 -13.79 6.52
C GLY A 108 15.63 -13.29 5.24
N ILE A 109 14.29 -13.32 5.16
CA ILE A 109 13.55 -12.83 3.98
C ILE A 109 13.70 -11.33 3.82
N LEU A 110 13.66 -10.55 4.91
CA LEU A 110 13.88 -9.11 4.84
C LEU A 110 15.28 -8.81 4.27
N ALA A 111 16.33 -9.44 4.80
CA ALA A 111 17.68 -9.27 4.30
C ALA A 111 17.79 -9.61 2.79
N LEU A 112 17.13 -10.68 2.36
CA LEU A 112 17.06 -11.07 0.95
C LEU A 112 16.36 -10.00 0.10
N LEU A 113 15.20 -9.51 0.53
CA LEU A 113 14.44 -8.49 -0.21
C LEU A 113 15.16 -7.15 -0.24
N LEU A 114 15.85 -6.75 0.84
CA LEU A 114 16.65 -5.53 0.87
C LEU A 114 17.88 -5.65 -0.05
N ALA A 115 18.55 -6.81 -0.05
CA ALA A 115 19.63 -7.09 -0.98
C ALA A 115 19.15 -7.07 -2.44
N GLU A 116 17.98 -7.65 -2.72
CA GLU A 116 17.36 -7.59 -4.04
C GLU A 116 16.98 -6.15 -4.42
N THR A 117 16.46 -5.35 -3.50
CA THR A 117 16.14 -3.94 -3.74
C THR A 117 17.36 -3.15 -4.24
N ILE A 118 18.53 -3.41 -3.66
CA ILE A 118 19.79 -2.74 -4.00
C ILE A 118 20.43 -3.32 -5.27
N GLY A 119 20.33 -4.64 -5.46
CA GLY A 119 21.01 -5.37 -6.53
C GLY A 119 20.23 -5.49 -7.84
N LEU A 120 18.90 -5.37 -7.81
CA LEU A 120 18.05 -5.63 -8.98
C LEU A 120 18.26 -4.57 -10.07
N PRO A 121 18.60 -4.98 -11.31
CA PRO A 121 18.68 -4.07 -12.44
C PRO A 121 17.38 -3.28 -12.64
N VAL A 122 17.50 -2.05 -13.14
CA VAL A 122 16.35 -1.13 -13.28
C VAL A 122 15.31 -1.71 -14.25
N GLU A 123 15.76 -2.22 -15.39
CA GLU A 123 14.89 -2.82 -16.42
C GLU A 123 14.15 -4.05 -15.88
N ASP A 124 14.86 -4.94 -15.16
CA ASP A 124 14.26 -6.14 -14.57
C ASP A 124 13.22 -5.78 -13.49
N GLY A 125 13.49 -4.74 -12.71
CA GLY A 125 12.54 -4.21 -11.72
C GLY A 125 11.28 -3.63 -12.36
N ALA A 126 11.45 -2.83 -13.42
CA ALA A 126 10.32 -2.28 -14.18
C ALA A 126 9.51 -3.37 -14.87
N ALA A 127 10.17 -4.37 -15.47
CA ALA A 127 9.51 -5.48 -16.14
C ALA A 127 8.75 -6.41 -15.18
N ARG A 128 9.22 -6.55 -13.94
CA ARG A 128 8.56 -7.36 -12.89
C ARG A 128 7.35 -6.68 -12.26
N ASN A 129 7.32 -5.36 -12.20
CA ASN A 129 6.28 -4.60 -11.50
C ASN A 129 5.09 -4.29 -12.44
N PRO A 130 3.92 -4.95 -12.30
CA PRO A 130 2.75 -4.66 -13.14
C PRO A 130 2.18 -3.26 -12.89
N ALA A 131 2.56 -2.62 -11.79
CA ALA A 131 2.18 -1.26 -11.43
C ALA A 131 3.18 -0.21 -11.88
N GLU A 132 4.25 -0.58 -12.60
CA GLU A 132 5.16 0.39 -13.18
C GLU A 132 4.35 1.33 -14.11
N PRO A 133 4.40 2.66 -13.90
CA PRO A 133 3.72 3.59 -14.78
C PRO A 133 4.21 3.41 -16.21
N ALA A 134 3.30 3.50 -17.18
CA ALA A 134 3.74 3.48 -18.57
C ALA A 134 4.73 4.63 -18.81
N ALA A 135 5.81 4.36 -19.55
CA ALA A 135 6.74 5.41 -19.94
C ALA A 135 5.94 6.49 -20.68
N SER A 136 5.77 7.66 -20.06
CA SER A 136 5.17 8.80 -20.73
C SER A 136 6.07 9.18 -21.90
N GLU A 137 5.52 9.34 -23.11
CA GLU A 137 6.24 9.99 -24.22
C GLU A 137 6.77 11.38 -23.81
N ASP A 138 6.15 12.00 -22.80
CA ASP A 138 6.59 13.22 -22.11
C ASP A 138 7.78 13.02 -21.14
N ARG A 139 8.43 11.85 -21.08
CA ARG A 139 9.67 11.67 -20.29
C ARG A 139 10.78 12.26 -21.16
N PRO A 140 11.19 13.53 -20.97
CA PRO A 140 12.22 14.10 -21.82
C PRO A 140 13.48 13.26 -21.60
N PRO A 141 14.33 13.03 -22.62
CA PRO A 141 15.70 12.63 -22.35
C PRO A 141 16.23 13.61 -21.31
N ALA A 142 16.90 13.10 -20.27
CA ALA A 142 17.37 13.93 -19.17
C ALA A 142 18.33 15.01 -19.71
N THR A 143 17.79 16.17 -20.08
CA THR A 143 18.57 17.34 -20.43
C THR A 143 19.12 17.91 -19.13
N PRO A 144 20.44 18.12 -19.01
CA PRO A 144 21.02 18.69 -17.81
C PRO A 144 20.60 20.17 -17.71
N GLY A 145 19.47 20.43 -17.06
CA GLY A 145 19.12 21.75 -16.52
C GLY A 145 19.67 21.94 -15.11
N GLU A 146 19.36 23.06 -14.46
CA GLU A 146 19.79 23.40 -13.07
C GLU A 146 19.52 22.30 -12.02
N GLY A 147 18.55 21.41 -12.26
CA GLY A 147 18.29 20.24 -11.40
C GLY A 147 19.33 19.12 -11.52
N GLY A 148 20.10 19.08 -12.61
CA GLY A 148 21.17 18.12 -12.87
C GLY A 148 22.42 18.36 -12.04
N GLU A 149 22.78 19.64 -11.82
CA GLU A 149 23.93 20.01 -10.97
C GLU A 149 23.68 19.62 -9.51
N LYS A 150 22.52 19.99 -8.94
CA LYS A 150 22.13 19.58 -7.57
C LYS A 150 22.01 18.06 -7.43
N ALA A 151 21.55 17.37 -8.47
CA ALA A 151 21.50 15.92 -8.49
C ALA A 151 22.90 15.29 -8.49
N ALA A 152 23.86 15.90 -9.20
CA ALA A 152 25.26 15.48 -9.22
C ALA A 152 25.95 15.76 -7.87
N GLU A 153 25.72 16.92 -7.26
CA GLU A 153 26.20 17.25 -5.92
C GLU A 153 25.68 16.28 -4.86
N MET A 154 24.36 16.03 -4.84
CA MET A 154 23.77 15.06 -3.91
C MET A 154 24.31 13.65 -4.15
N LYS A 155 24.52 13.27 -5.42
CA LYS A 155 25.13 11.97 -5.75
C LYS A 155 26.56 11.89 -5.21
N HIS A 156 27.39 12.90 -5.42
CA HIS A 156 28.77 12.94 -4.91
C HIS A 156 28.82 12.89 -3.38
N ALA A 157 27.90 13.58 -2.69
CA ALA A 157 27.84 13.56 -1.23
C ALA A 157 27.56 12.16 -0.64
N ILE A 158 26.76 11.34 -1.35
CA ILE A 158 26.34 10.02 -0.88
C ILE A 158 27.20 8.89 -1.49
N GLU A 159 27.97 9.17 -2.56
CA GLU A 159 28.80 8.21 -3.30
C GLU A 159 29.73 7.34 -2.43
N PRO A 160 30.38 7.85 -1.36
CA PRO A 160 31.21 7.03 -0.49
C PRO A 160 30.43 5.92 0.22
N TRP A 161 29.16 6.17 0.55
CA TRP A 161 28.30 5.27 1.32
C TRP A 161 27.48 4.33 0.45
N LEU A 162 27.55 4.50 -0.88
CA LEU A 162 26.78 3.73 -1.85
C LEU A 162 27.45 2.38 -2.16
N PRO A 163 26.68 1.27 -2.17
CA PRO A 163 27.14 0.01 -2.73
C PRO A 163 27.63 0.18 -4.17
N THR A 164 28.63 -0.61 -4.57
CA THR A 164 29.25 -0.52 -5.90
C THR A 164 28.25 -0.66 -7.06
N SER A 165 27.16 -1.41 -6.86
CA SER A 165 26.06 -1.57 -7.83
C SER A 165 25.31 -0.27 -8.13
N LEU A 166 25.26 0.68 -7.18
CA LEU A 166 24.50 1.93 -7.29
C LEU A 166 25.34 3.13 -7.72
N LYS A 167 26.68 3.10 -7.53
CA LYS A 167 27.57 4.25 -7.86
C LYS A 167 27.44 4.70 -9.33
N LYS A 168 27.28 3.75 -10.25
CA LYS A 168 27.16 4.02 -11.70
C LYS A 168 25.74 4.38 -12.17
N LYS A 169 24.74 4.36 -11.27
CA LYS A 169 23.33 4.62 -11.60
C LYS A 169 22.97 6.11 -11.50
N PRO A 170 21.90 6.57 -12.18
CA PRO A 170 21.42 7.94 -12.03
C PRO A 170 20.89 8.17 -10.60
N ALA A 171 20.98 9.42 -10.12
CA ALA A 171 20.62 9.76 -8.73
C ALA A 171 19.17 9.40 -8.39
N GLN A 172 18.24 9.53 -9.34
CA GLN A 172 16.83 9.15 -9.16
C GLN A 172 16.65 7.67 -8.83
N VAL A 173 17.40 6.79 -9.50
CA VAL A 173 17.36 5.34 -9.22
C VAL A 173 17.90 5.06 -7.82
N VAL A 174 19.00 5.70 -7.44
CA VAL A 174 19.60 5.57 -6.11
C VAL A 174 18.60 5.98 -5.03
N VAL A 175 18.01 7.17 -5.15
CA VAL A 175 17.03 7.69 -4.19
C VAL A 175 15.79 6.80 -4.15
N SER A 176 15.30 6.32 -5.29
CA SER A 176 14.17 5.37 -5.36
C SER A 176 14.48 4.07 -4.59
N ARG A 177 15.69 3.50 -4.75
CA ARG A 177 16.09 2.29 -4.00
C ARG A 177 16.19 2.55 -2.50
N VAL A 178 16.75 3.68 -2.09
CA VAL A 178 16.84 4.07 -0.67
C VAL A 178 15.43 4.22 -0.09
N LEU A 179 14.53 4.90 -0.79
CA LEU A 179 13.14 5.05 -0.36
C LEU A 179 12.41 3.71 -0.27
N ALA A 180 12.62 2.79 -1.21
CA ALA A 180 12.05 1.45 -1.14
C ALA A 180 12.57 0.65 0.07
N VAL A 181 13.89 0.70 0.36
CA VAL A 181 14.50 0.08 1.55
C VAL A 181 13.90 0.65 2.84
N LEU A 182 13.79 1.97 2.94
CA LEU A 182 13.21 2.65 4.10
C LEU A 182 11.73 2.32 4.26
N ALA A 183 10.97 2.26 3.16
CA ALA A 183 9.54 1.96 3.19
C ALA A 183 9.27 0.51 3.60
N HIS A 184 10.02 -0.48 3.07
CA HIS A 184 9.92 -1.87 3.53
C HIS A 184 10.26 -2.01 5.01
N SER A 185 11.36 -1.38 5.45
CA SER A 185 11.78 -1.39 6.85
C SER A 185 10.74 -0.72 7.76
N GLY A 186 10.16 0.38 7.29
CA GLY A 186 9.07 1.11 7.96
C GLY A 186 7.79 0.28 8.05
N LEU A 187 7.42 -0.45 6.99
CA LEU A 187 6.28 -1.37 7.00
C LEU A 187 6.49 -2.52 7.98
N VAL A 188 7.67 -3.16 7.96
CA VAL A 188 8.02 -4.23 8.90
C VAL A 188 7.96 -3.71 10.34
N THR A 189 8.58 -2.57 10.61
CA THR A 189 8.59 -1.94 11.93
C THR A 189 7.18 -1.56 12.36
N GLY A 190 6.39 -0.96 11.47
CA GLY A 190 5.02 -0.54 11.73
C GLY A 190 4.09 -1.71 12.06
N LEU A 191 4.13 -2.78 11.27
CA LEU A 191 3.34 -4.00 11.52
C LEU A 191 3.73 -4.64 12.87
N MET A 192 5.03 -4.74 13.16
CA MET A 192 5.53 -5.27 14.42
C MET A 192 5.10 -4.42 15.62
N LEU A 193 5.26 -3.09 15.52
CA LEU A 193 4.87 -2.15 16.57
C LEU A 193 3.36 -2.12 16.81
N ILE A 194 2.53 -2.23 15.76
CA ILE A 194 1.07 -2.32 15.91
C ILE A 194 0.70 -3.64 16.61
N GLY A 195 1.29 -4.76 16.20
CA GLY A 195 1.09 -6.05 16.87
C GLY A 195 1.47 -6.01 18.35
N TRP A 196 2.56 -5.33 18.70
CA TRP A 196 3.00 -5.18 20.07
C TRP A 196 2.16 -4.19 20.88
N ARG A 197 1.98 -2.95 20.40
CA ARG A 197 1.42 -1.84 21.18
C ARG A 197 -0.09 -1.69 21.08
N HIS A 198 -0.71 -2.09 19.96
CA HIS A 198 -2.15 -1.94 19.76
C HIS A 198 -2.90 -3.26 19.90
N PHE A 199 -2.27 -4.39 19.55
CA PHE A 199 -2.86 -5.72 19.68
C PHE A 199 -2.43 -6.47 20.94
N ASP A 200 -1.50 -5.92 21.73
CA ASP A 200 -0.92 -6.54 22.94
C ASP A 200 -0.40 -7.97 22.71
N ARG A 201 0.00 -8.28 21.48
CA ARG A 201 0.44 -9.62 21.05
C ARG A 201 1.62 -9.53 20.07
N PRO A 202 2.87 -9.56 20.57
CA PRO A 202 4.05 -9.41 19.71
C PRO A 202 4.17 -10.52 18.66
N ILE A 203 3.73 -11.75 18.98
CA ILE A 203 3.71 -12.85 18.00
C ILE A 203 2.79 -12.56 16.81
N THR A 204 1.69 -11.83 17.01
CA THR A 204 0.82 -11.37 15.93
C THR A 204 1.54 -10.34 15.06
N GLY A 205 2.34 -9.45 15.66
CA GLY A 205 3.25 -8.55 14.94
C GLY A 205 4.22 -9.30 14.03
N LEU A 206 4.92 -10.29 14.57
CA LEU A 206 5.82 -11.16 13.80
C LEU A 206 5.11 -11.92 12.69
N ALA A 207 3.90 -12.43 12.96
CA ALA A 207 3.10 -13.14 11.98
C ALA A 207 2.69 -12.23 10.79
N MET A 208 2.31 -10.97 11.07
CA MET A 208 2.01 -9.99 10.03
C MET A 208 3.25 -9.64 9.20
N VAL A 209 4.40 -9.47 9.85
CA VAL A 209 5.69 -9.22 9.17
C VAL A 209 6.06 -10.39 8.26
N ALA A 210 6.05 -11.62 8.78
CA ALA A 210 6.36 -12.81 8.01
C ALA A 210 5.41 -12.98 6.82
N CYS A 211 4.10 -12.77 7.03
CA CYS A 211 3.12 -12.80 5.96
C CYS A 211 3.40 -11.74 4.90
N TYR A 212 3.61 -10.48 5.28
CA TYR A 212 3.96 -9.39 4.36
C TYR A 212 5.20 -9.72 3.53
N LEU A 213 6.28 -10.16 4.17
CA LEU A 213 7.56 -10.44 3.50
C LEU A 213 7.49 -11.65 2.56
N LEU A 214 6.70 -12.66 2.91
CA LEU A 214 6.53 -13.85 2.07
C LEU A 214 5.72 -13.59 0.81
N LEU A 215 4.72 -12.69 0.87
CA LEU A 215 3.78 -12.53 -0.22
C LEU A 215 4.46 -12.14 -1.55
N PRO A 216 3.99 -12.70 -2.68
CA PRO A 216 4.63 -12.49 -3.98
C PRO A 216 4.63 -11.02 -4.41
N TYR A 217 3.62 -10.24 -4.01
CA TYR A 217 3.54 -8.81 -4.36
C TYR A 217 4.71 -8.00 -3.81
N THR A 218 5.18 -8.32 -2.60
CA THR A 218 6.29 -7.64 -1.93
C THR A 218 7.58 -7.81 -2.73
N ARG A 219 7.74 -8.94 -3.41
CA ARG A 219 8.87 -9.19 -4.29
C ARG A 219 8.68 -8.66 -5.71
N MET A 220 7.47 -8.78 -6.28
CA MET A 220 7.16 -8.28 -7.63
C MET A 220 7.39 -6.77 -7.73
N ALA A 221 6.99 -6.02 -6.71
CA ALA A 221 7.13 -4.57 -6.64
C ALA A 221 8.15 -4.16 -5.55
N VAL A 222 9.22 -4.97 -5.38
CA VAL A 222 10.22 -4.78 -4.30
C VAL A 222 10.92 -3.42 -4.37
N VAL A 223 11.01 -2.84 -5.56
CA VAL A 223 11.64 -1.54 -5.81
C VAL A 223 10.65 -0.40 -6.07
N ASP A 224 9.34 -0.65 -5.98
CA ASP A 224 8.29 0.33 -6.23
C ASP A 224 8.14 1.29 -5.04
N SER A 225 8.97 2.32 -5.02
CA SER A 225 8.91 3.37 -4.00
C SER A 225 7.60 4.16 -4.02
N GLY A 226 6.85 4.16 -5.13
CA GLY A 226 5.54 4.80 -5.23
C GLY A 226 4.54 4.23 -4.23
N GLN A 227 4.22 2.95 -4.38
CA GLN A 227 3.27 2.27 -3.51
C GLN A 227 3.78 2.11 -2.09
N LEU A 228 5.06 1.74 -1.95
CA LEU A 228 5.66 1.39 -0.66
C LEU A 228 5.69 2.57 0.30
N ILE A 229 6.06 3.78 -0.16
CA ILE A 229 6.09 4.98 0.70
C ILE A 229 4.69 5.28 1.23
N SER A 230 3.70 5.31 0.33
CA SER A 230 2.32 5.61 0.71
C SER A 230 1.78 4.57 1.70
N ALA A 231 2.02 3.29 1.44
CA ALA A 231 1.64 2.21 2.34
C ALA A 231 2.32 2.34 3.72
N ALA A 232 3.63 2.62 3.75
CA ALA A 232 4.38 2.81 5.00
C ALA A 232 3.84 4.00 5.82
N LEU A 233 3.54 5.13 5.18
CA LEU A 233 2.94 6.30 5.81
C LEU A 233 1.55 5.98 6.40
N ILE A 234 0.73 5.22 5.67
CA ILE A 234 -0.60 4.79 6.15
C ILE A 234 -0.47 3.85 7.36
N ILE A 235 0.45 2.88 7.33
CA ILE A 235 0.69 2.00 8.48
C ILE A 235 1.20 2.80 9.69
N LEU A 236 2.10 3.76 9.47
CA LEU A 236 2.57 4.64 10.53
C LEU A 236 1.44 5.54 11.07
N ALA A 237 0.50 5.96 10.22
CA ALA A 237 -0.70 6.70 10.63
C ALA A 237 -1.62 5.84 11.50
N VAL A 238 -1.79 4.54 11.18
CA VAL A 238 -2.50 3.58 12.05
C VAL A 238 -1.80 3.44 13.40
N PHE A 239 -0.47 3.36 13.41
CA PHE A 239 0.29 3.31 14.65
C PHE A 239 0.09 4.58 15.51
N TRP A 240 0.12 5.77 14.89
CA TRP A 240 -0.06 7.06 15.57
C TRP A 240 -1.52 7.56 15.66
N HIS A 241 -2.51 6.68 15.44
CA HIS A 241 -3.93 7.07 15.32
C HIS A 241 -4.49 7.87 16.52
N ALA A 242 -3.86 7.80 17.70
CA ALA A 242 -4.25 8.60 18.85
C ALA A 242 -3.92 10.10 18.71
N ARG A 243 -3.05 10.49 17.77
CA ARG A 243 -2.60 11.87 17.54
C ARG A 243 -3.12 12.40 16.21
N PRO A 244 -4.20 13.22 16.21
CA PRO A 244 -4.84 13.70 14.98
C PRO A 244 -3.90 14.47 14.05
N SER A 245 -3.01 15.32 14.59
CA SER A 245 -2.10 16.13 13.75
C SER A 245 -1.02 15.29 13.07
N VAL A 246 -0.39 14.35 13.79
CA VAL A 246 0.63 13.46 13.23
C VAL A 246 0.00 12.57 12.15
N THR A 247 -1.16 12.01 12.44
CA THR A 247 -1.93 11.20 11.48
C THR A 247 -2.34 12.01 10.26
N GLY A 248 -2.78 13.26 10.46
CA GLY A 248 -3.11 14.18 9.37
C GLY A 248 -1.93 14.43 8.46
N ALA A 249 -0.75 14.68 9.01
CA ALA A 249 0.46 14.89 8.22
C ALA A 249 0.84 13.65 7.40
N LEU A 250 0.77 12.46 8.01
CA LEU A 250 1.10 11.19 7.33
C LEU A 250 0.11 10.84 6.22
N ILE A 251 -1.20 10.95 6.48
CA ILE A 251 -2.24 10.70 5.46
C ILE A 251 -2.23 11.77 4.38
N GLY A 252 -2.01 13.03 4.73
CA GLY A 252 -1.87 14.14 3.77
C GLY A 252 -0.67 13.93 2.83
N LEU A 253 0.48 13.49 3.37
CA LEU A 253 1.65 13.16 2.57
C LEU A 253 1.40 11.95 1.67
N ALA A 254 0.76 10.90 2.17
CA ALA A 254 0.38 9.73 1.37
C ALA A 254 -0.60 10.10 0.23
N ALA A 255 -1.53 11.03 0.47
CA ALA A 255 -2.45 11.57 -0.54
C ALA A 255 -1.77 12.49 -1.55
N GLY A 256 -0.78 13.26 -1.13
CA GLY A 256 0.08 14.04 -2.03
C GLY A 256 0.97 13.16 -2.92
N TRP A 257 1.36 11.97 -2.45
CA TRP A 257 2.19 11.02 -3.20
C TRP A 257 1.37 10.14 -4.15
N ILE A 258 0.23 9.60 -3.68
CA ILE A 258 -0.71 8.80 -4.48
C ILE A 258 -2.15 9.30 -4.25
N PRO A 259 -2.85 9.76 -5.31
CA PRO A 259 -4.21 10.30 -5.20
C PRO A 259 -5.27 9.34 -4.66
N ALA A 260 -5.05 8.02 -4.75
CA ALA A 260 -5.95 7.03 -4.15
C ALA A 260 -6.15 7.24 -2.64
N CYS A 261 -5.16 7.81 -1.94
CA CYS A 261 -5.24 8.06 -0.51
C CYS A 261 -6.10 9.28 -0.15
N LEU A 262 -6.56 10.10 -1.11
CA LEU A 262 -7.42 11.27 -0.83
C LEU A 262 -8.72 10.88 -0.12
N GLY A 263 -9.32 9.74 -0.49
CA GLY A 263 -10.52 9.21 0.18
C GLY A 263 -10.31 8.92 1.66
N LEU A 264 -9.07 8.62 2.08
CA LEU A 264 -8.73 8.39 3.48
C LEU A 264 -8.88 9.66 4.32
N ILE A 265 -8.66 10.85 3.76
CA ILE A 265 -8.82 12.11 4.51
C ILE A 265 -10.26 12.23 5.04
N ALA A 266 -11.26 11.98 4.18
CA ALA A 266 -12.66 12.04 4.60
C ALA A 266 -13.00 10.93 5.63
N LEU A 267 -12.58 9.69 5.36
CA LEU A 267 -12.80 8.56 6.26
C LEU A 267 -12.24 8.81 7.67
N TRP A 268 -10.98 9.26 7.75
CA TRP A 268 -10.27 9.50 9.01
C TRP A 268 -10.82 10.74 9.74
N ALA A 269 -11.29 11.76 9.02
CA ALA A 269 -12.04 12.86 9.63
C ALA A 269 -13.31 12.34 10.34
N GLY A 270 -14.02 11.39 9.73
CA GLY A 270 -15.13 10.68 10.35
C GLY A 270 -14.74 9.90 11.62
N PHE A 271 -13.54 9.30 11.65
CA PHE A 271 -13.00 8.63 12.84
C PHE A 271 -12.70 9.62 13.98
N TYR A 272 -12.15 10.79 13.66
CA TYR A 272 -11.85 11.84 14.65
C TYR A 272 -13.05 12.73 15.02
N ARG A 273 -14.27 12.36 14.62
CA ARG A 273 -15.49 13.10 14.98
C ARG A 273 -15.60 13.24 16.50
N GLY A 274 -15.64 14.50 16.98
CA GLY A 274 -15.64 14.83 18.41
C GLY A 274 -14.32 14.60 19.16
N ARG A 275 -13.22 14.24 18.48
CA ARG A 275 -11.91 13.94 19.08
C ARG A 275 -10.73 14.59 18.33
N GLY A 276 -10.95 15.78 17.76
CA GLY A 276 -9.91 16.53 17.05
C GLY A 276 -10.00 16.48 15.52
N MET A 277 -11.19 16.24 14.96
CA MET A 277 -11.47 16.24 13.51
C MET A 277 -10.87 17.46 12.78
N TYR A 278 -11.06 18.68 13.29
CA TYR A 278 -10.54 19.89 12.65
C TYR A 278 -9.02 19.93 12.62
N ARG A 279 -8.34 19.50 13.70
CA ARG A 279 -6.87 19.43 13.74
C ARG A 279 -6.35 18.46 12.68
N PHE A 280 -6.98 17.30 12.58
CA PHE A 280 -6.66 16.33 11.53
C PHE A 280 -6.89 16.90 10.12
N LEU A 281 -8.07 17.45 9.85
CA LEU A 281 -8.44 17.98 8.53
C LEU A 281 -7.52 19.13 8.09
N ILE A 282 -7.26 20.09 8.97
CA ILE A 282 -6.40 21.23 8.66
C ILE A 282 -5.01 20.73 8.24
N VAL A 283 -4.41 19.81 9.03
CA VAL A 283 -3.08 19.30 8.73
C VAL A 283 -3.08 18.39 7.49
N ALA A 284 -4.04 17.50 7.35
CA ALA A 284 -4.10 16.58 6.22
C ALA A 284 -4.31 17.32 4.89
N CYS A 285 -5.26 18.25 4.85
CA CYS A 285 -5.52 19.05 3.67
C CYS A 285 -4.36 20.01 3.39
N SER A 286 -3.77 20.66 4.40
CA SER A 286 -2.64 21.58 4.16
C SER A 286 -1.44 20.85 3.58
N VAL A 287 -1.07 19.68 4.13
CA VAL A 287 0.05 18.88 3.60
C VAL A 287 -0.24 18.41 2.17
N ALA A 288 -1.43 17.87 1.90
CA ALA A 288 -1.80 17.42 0.55
C ALA A 288 -1.79 18.58 -0.47
N ILE A 289 -2.32 19.74 -0.10
CA ILE A 289 -2.31 20.95 -0.94
C ILE A 289 -0.89 21.45 -1.17
N VAL A 290 -0.05 21.51 -0.14
CA VAL A 290 1.36 21.94 -0.28
C VAL A 290 2.11 20.99 -1.22
N CYS A 291 1.94 19.67 -1.09
CA CYS A 291 2.54 18.70 -2.01
C CYS A 291 2.08 18.94 -3.46
N ALA A 292 0.78 19.17 -3.68
CA ALA A 292 0.23 19.43 -5.00
C ALA A 292 0.77 20.75 -5.59
N LEU A 293 0.79 21.83 -4.80
CA LEU A 293 1.32 23.13 -5.21
C LEU A 293 2.81 23.05 -5.54
N LEU A 294 3.61 22.38 -4.72
CA LEU A 294 5.03 22.19 -4.98
C LEU A 294 5.27 21.39 -6.28
N GLY A 295 4.46 20.36 -6.54
CA GLY A 295 4.57 19.55 -7.76
C GLY A 295 4.21 20.32 -9.03
N VAL A 296 3.31 21.30 -8.96
CA VAL A 296 2.89 22.14 -10.09
C VAL A 296 3.82 23.35 -10.27
N SER A 297 4.15 24.05 -9.18
CA SER A 297 4.94 25.29 -9.22
C SER A 297 6.42 25.05 -9.50
N ILE A 298 6.96 23.86 -9.19
CA ILE A 298 8.37 23.52 -9.39
C ILE A 298 8.43 22.29 -10.32
N PRO A 299 8.50 22.48 -11.66
CA PRO A 299 8.46 21.38 -12.62
C PRO A 299 9.53 20.30 -12.37
N GLY A 300 10.74 20.70 -11.99
CA GLY A 300 11.83 19.78 -11.67
C GLY A 300 11.52 18.88 -10.47
N LEU A 301 10.86 19.41 -9.44
CA LEU A 301 10.43 18.64 -8.27
C LEU A 301 9.31 17.66 -8.64
N GLY A 302 8.34 18.09 -9.45
CA GLY A 302 7.28 17.24 -9.96
C GLY A 302 7.78 16.11 -10.88
N GLN A 303 8.85 16.35 -11.66
CA GLN A 303 9.53 15.31 -12.44
C GLN A 303 10.26 14.31 -11.53
N TRP A 304 10.97 14.78 -10.51
CA TRP A 304 11.63 13.92 -9.53
C TRP A 304 10.63 13.07 -8.76
N ALA A 305 9.55 13.66 -8.26
CA ALA A 305 8.51 12.92 -7.55
C ALA A 305 7.94 11.78 -8.42
N ARG A 306 7.62 12.05 -9.69
CA ARG A 306 7.15 11.03 -10.65
C ARG A 306 8.22 9.97 -10.95
N ALA A 307 9.49 10.36 -11.08
CA ALA A 307 10.60 9.41 -11.24
C ALA A 307 10.81 8.51 -10.01
N LEU A 308 10.38 8.96 -8.83
CA LEU A 308 10.36 8.20 -7.58
C LEU A 308 9.02 7.47 -7.35
N GLY A 309 8.13 7.41 -8.35
CA GLY A 309 6.88 6.65 -8.30
C GLY A 309 5.67 7.38 -7.73
N ALA A 310 5.76 8.69 -7.45
CA ALA A 310 4.57 9.50 -7.16
C ALA A 310 3.64 9.56 -8.38
N ARG A 311 2.32 9.57 -8.16
CA ARG A 311 1.32 9.56 -9.23
C ARG A 311 0.52 10.85 -9.25
N SER A 312 0.27 11.39 -10.44
CA SER A 312 -0.54 12.61 -10.59
C SER A 312 -2.04 12.33 -10.62
N ILE A 313 -2.86 13.36 -10.39
CA ILE A 313 -4.32 13.27 -10.51
C ILE A 313 -4.75 12.88 -11.94
N ALA A 314 -3.99 13.31 -12.95
CA ALA A 314 -4.23 12.97 -14.35
C ALA A 314 -3.94 11.49 -14.64
N GLU A 315 -2.83 10.95 -14.12
CA GLU A 315 -2.48 9.53 -14.23
C GLU A 315 -3.45 8.62 -13.46
N ALA A 316 -3.93 9.09 -12.30
CA ALA A 316 -5.00 8.42 -11.57
C ALA A 316 -6.34 8.50 -12.32
N GLY A 317 -6.52 9.53 -13.15
CA GLY A 317 -7.74 9.81 -13.88
C GLY A 317 -8.92 10.13 -12.97
N LEU A 318 -8.68 10.84 -11.86
CA LEU A 318 -9.74 11.21 -10.91
C LEU A 318 -10.86 12.04 -11.57
N LEU A 319 -10.53 12.72 -12.68
CA LEU A 319 -11.48 13.46 -13.49
C LEU A 319 -11.87 12.66 -14.76
N PRO A 320 -13.15 12.70 -15.17
CA PRO A 320 -13.69 11.84 -16.21
C PRO A 320 -13.23 12.17 -17.63
N TRP A 321 -12.64 13.35 -17.87
CA TRP A 321 -12.14 13.74 -19.19
C TRP A 321 -10.71 13.28 -19.49
N PHE A 322 -10.00 12.70 -18.52
CA PHE A 322 -8.67 12.15 -18.77
C PHE A 322 -8.77 10.83 -19.54
N LYS A 323 -8.05 10.76 -20.67
CA LYS A 323 -7.94 9.56 -21.50
C LYS A 323 -6.71 8.74 -21.09
N PRO A 324 -6.79 7.40 -21.14
CA PRO A 324 -5.66 6.56 -20.79
C PRO A 324 -4.50 6.82 -21.75
N LYS A 325 -3.32 7.14 -21.21
CA LYS A 325 -2.11 7.39 -22.01
C LYS A 325 -1.42 6.09 -22.45
N SER A 326 -1.63 4.98 -21.73
CA SER A 326 -0.95 3.72 -21.97
C SER A 326 -1.82 2.70 -22.71
N THR A 327 -1.21 1.83 -23.52
CA THR A 327 -1.89 0.69 -24.16
C THR A 327 -2.15 -0.47 -23.20
N GLY A 328 -1.75 -0.36 -21.94
CA GLY A 328 -1.76 -1.45 -20.97
C GLY A 328 -2.67 -1.18 -19.78
N SER A 329 -3.89 -0.69 -20.01
CA SER A 329 -4.90 -0.44 -18.97
C SER A 329 -6.26 -1.03 -19.35
N PHE A 330 -7.05 -1.42 -18.35
CA PHE A 330 -8.44 -1.86 -18.50
C PHE A 330 -9.31 -0.86 -19.28
N TRP A 331 -9.08 0.43 -19.05
CA TRP A 331 -9.92 1.52 -19.57
C TRP A 331 -9.60 1.92 -21.01
N VAL A 332 -8.61 1.31 -21.67
CA VAL A 332 -8.17 1.69 -23.03
C VAL A 332 -9.23 1.39 -24.09
N SER A 333 -9.94 0.27 -23.95
CA SER A 333 -10.91 -0.21 -24.95
C SER A 333 -12.36 0.17 -24.61
N ILE A 334 -12.57 0.98 -23.57
CA ILE A 334 -13.88 1.34 -23.05
C ILE A 334 -14.03 2.85 -23.16
N ASP A 335 -15.21 3.32 -23.58
CA ASP A 335 -15.50 4.75 -23.59
C ASP A 335 -15.32 5.35 -22.18
N THR A 336 -14.59 6.47 -22.10
CA THR A 336 -14.27 7.14 -20.84
C THR A 336 -15.52 7.48 -20.02
N ALA A 337 -16.69 7.65 -20.64
CA ALA A 337 -17.96 7.90 -19.97
C ALA A 337 -18.33 6.78 -18.97
N PHE A 338 -17.98 5.52 -19.25
CA PHE A 338 -18.27 4.40 -18.34
C PHE A 338 -17.46 4.44 -17.03
N ARG A 339 -16.49 5.35 -16.90
CA ARG A 339 -15.78 5.61 -15.64
C ARG A 339 -16.61 6.44 -14.66
N LEU A 340 -17.55 7.25 -15.16
CA LEU A 340 -18.38 8.12 -14.32
C LEU A 340 -19.16 7.36 -13.26
N PRO A 341 -19.91 6.28 -13.58
CA PRO A 341 -20.61 5.50 -12.56
C PRO A 341 -19.67 4.93 -11.49
N VAL A 342 -18.46 4.49 -11.87
CA VAL A 342 -17.47 3.94 -10.94
C VAL A 342 -16.93 5.03 -10.01
N LEU A 343 -16.62 6.22 -10.53
CA LEU A 343 -16.19 7.37 -9.74
C LEU A 343 -17.30 7.84 -8.79
N ILE A 344 -18.56 7.88 -9.25
CA ILE A 344 -19.73 8.22 -8.43
C ILE A 344 -19.92 7.20 -7.31
N ALA A 345 -19.83 5.91 -7.62
CA ALA A 345 -19.91 4.84 -6.63
C ALA A 345 -18.77 4.92 -5.59
N TYR A 346 -17.56 5.26 -6.02
CA TYR A 346 -16.43 5.49 -5.11
C TYR A 346 -16.64 6.70 -4.21
N LEU A 347 -17.14 7.82 -4.76
CA LEU A 347 -17.50 9.00 -3.96
C LEU A 347 -18.60 8.68 -2.95
N ALA A 348 -19.64 7.94 -3.37
CA ALA A 348 -20.69 7.46 -2.47
C ALA A 348 -20.11 6.58 -1.36
N LEU A 349 -19.18 5.68 -1.67
CA LEU A 349 -18.47 4.87 -0.68
C LEU A 349 -17.69 5.75 0.30
N ILE A 350 -16.98 6.78 -0.16
CA ILE A 350 -16.28 7.74 0.72
C ILE A 350 -17.28 8.44 1.66
N ILE A 351 -18.40 8.94 1.14
CA ILE A 351 -19.42 9.64 1.94
C ILE A 351 -20.01 8.69 2.99
N VAL A 352 -20.46 7.51 2.56
CA VAL A 352 -21.04 6.49 3.45
C VAL A 352 -20.05 6.09 4.53
N THR A 353 -18.81 5.76 4.17
CA THR A 353 -17.79 5.35 5.13
C THR A 353 -17.32 6.51 6.01
N THR A 354 -17.42 7.77 5.58
CA THR A 354 -17.15 8.93 6.44
C THR A 354 -18.23 9.09 7.51
N LEU A 355 -19.50 8.92 7.14
CA LEU A 355 -20.65 9.12 8.03
C LEU A 355 -20.90 7.92 8.94
N TRP A 356 -20.78 6.70 8.41
CA TRP A 356 -21.10 5.44 9.06
C TRP A 356 -19.89 4.47 9.07
N PRO A 357 -19.64 3.73 10.17
CA PRO A 357 -20.23 3.89 11.50
C PRO A 357 -19.97 5.27 12.10
N ALA A 358 -20.88 5.79 12.92
CA ALA A 358 -20.78 7.16 13.48
C ALA A 358 -19.62 7.31 14.48
N ARG A 359 -19.33 6.24 15.24
CA ARG A 359 -18.17 6.14 16.14
C ARG A 359 -17.35 4.92 15.74
N LYS A 360 -16.36 5.15 14.89
CA LYS A 360 -15.48 4.08 14.39
C LYS A 360 -14.48 3.65 15.44
N SER A 361 -14.33 2.34 15.60
CA SER A 361 -13.21 1.69 16.25
C SER A 361 -11.99 1.67 15.34
N LEU A 362 -10.80 1.41 15.90
CA LEU A 362 -9.58 1.24 15.11
C LEU A 362 -9.69 0.06 14.12
N ALA A 363 -10.40 -1.00 14.51
CA ALA A 363 -10.69 -2.16 13.66
C ALA A 363 -11.47 -1.76 12.40
N GLU A 364 -12.59 -1.05 12.57
CA GLU A 364 -13.42 -0.56 11.46
C GLU A 364 -12.64 0.45 10.62
N LEU A 365 -11.82 1.31 11.23
CA LEU A 365 -10.97 2.26 10.49
C LEU A 365 -9.97 1.55 9.58
N MET A 366 -9.31 0.49 10.06
CA MET A 366 -8.37 -0.30 9.25
C MET A 366 -9.08 -0.99 8.08
N SER A 367 -10.24 -1.62 8.34
CA SER A 367 -11.02 -2.33 7.31
C SER A 367 -11.59 -1.37 6.26
N LEU A 368 -12.11 -0.22 6.68
CA LEU A 368 -12.62 0.81 5.76
C LEU A 368 -11.50 1.49 4.99
N SER A 369 -10.32 1.68 5.60
CA SER A 369 -9.15 2.22 4.89
C SER A 369 -8.68 1.25 3.80
N ALA A 370 -8.63 -0.05 4.12
CA ALA A 370 -8.36 -1.09 3.11
C ALA A 370 -9.43 -1.09 2.02
N ALA A 371 -10.72 -1.03 2.38
CA ALA A 371 -11.84 -1.00 1.44
C ALA A 371 -11.74 0.18 0.47
N LEU A 372 -11.44 1.39 0.95
CA LEU A 372 -11.30 2.57 0.07
C LEU A 372 -10.10 2.42 -0.88
N LEU A 373 -8.95 1.94 -0.42
CA LEU A 373 -7.79 1.76 -1.28
C LEU A 373 -7.98 0.62 -2.28
N VAL A 374 -8.67 -0.46 -1.92
CA VAL A 374 -9.07 -1.53 -2.85
C VAL A 374 -10.09 -0.98 -3.86
N ALA A 375 -11.09 -0.23 -3.41
CA ALA A 375 -12.07 0.39 -4.30
C ALA A 375 -11.43 1.39 -5.28
N SER A 376 -10.33 2.02 -4.88
CA SER A 376 -9.59 2.93 -5.78
C SER A 376 -9.00 2.25 -7.01
N GLN A 377 -8.82 0.93 -6.96
CA GLN A 377 -8.29 0.15 -8.07
C GLN A 377 -9.23 0.12 -9.28
N PHE A 378 -10.53 0.26 -9.06
CA PHE A 378 -11.51 0.22 -10.14
C PHE A 378 -11.48 1.47 -11.01
N TRP A 379 -11.28 2.65 -10.43
CA TRP A 379 -11.31 3.89 -11.19
C TRP A 379 -9.93 4.38 -11.65
N TYR A 380 -8.83 3.79 -11.18
CA TYR A 380 -7.48 4.17 -11.59
C TYR A 380 -7.31 4.03 -13.11
N LEU A 381 -6.90 5.11 -13.76
CA LEU A 381 -6.85 5.17 -15.22
C LEU A 381 -5.68 4.38 -15.81
N ASP A 382 -4.47 4.51 -15.26
CA ASP A 382 -3.32 3.69 -15.67
C ASP A 382 -3.12 2.51 -14.71
N LYS A 383 -3.02 1.30 -15.27
CA LYS A 383 -2.78 0.05 -14.52
C LYS A 383 -3.75 -0.19 -13.34
N GLY A 384 -5.03 0.12 -13.51
CA GLY A 384 -6.05 -0.19 -12.49
C GLY A 384 -6.01 -1.66 -12.06
N GLY A 385 -6.09 -1.93 -10.76
CA GLY A 385 -5.99 -3.28 -10.20
C GLY A 385 -4.60 -3.69 -9.75
N THR A 386 -3.52 -3.01 -10.16
CA THR A 386 -2.15 -3.45 -9.89
C THR A 386 -1.52 -2.82 -8.65
N LEU A 387 -2.14 -1.80 -8.04
CA LEU A 387 -1.60 -1.12 -6.86
C LEU A 387 -1.83 -1.91 -5.55
N VAL A 388 -1.48 -3.19 -5.56
CA VAL A 388 -1.75 -4.13 -4.47
C VAL A 388 -1.00 -3.76 -3.19
N LEU A 389 0.26 -3.33 -3.31
CA LEU A 389 1.08 -2.98 -2.15
C LEU A 389 0.56 -1.77 -1.39
N LEU A 390 -0.22 -0.90 -2.04
CA LEU A 390 -0.81 0.26 -1.41
C LEU A 390 -1.78 -0.12 -0.27
N TYR A 391 -2.59 -1.17 -0.46
CA TYR A 391 -3.59 -1.60 0.53
C TYR A 391 -3.23 -2.90 1.25
N LEU A 392 -2.29 -3.69 0.73
CA LEU A 392 -1.94 -4.99 1.27
C LEU A 392 -1.57 -4.96 2.76
N PRO A 393 -0.74 -4.03 3.26
CA PRO A 393 -0.42 -3.96 4.68
C PRO A 393 -1.65 -3.72 5.57
N LEU A 394 -2.63 -2.94 5.12
CA LEU A 394 -3.90 -2.73 5.83
C LEU A 394 -4.78 -3.99 5.81
N VAL A 395 -4.78 -4.73 4.70
CA VAL A 395 -5.45 -6.03 4.60
C VAL A 395 -4.84 -7.04 5.57
N ILE A 396 -3.50 -7.12 5.65
CA ILE A 396 -2.79 -7.97 6.61
C ILE A 396 -3.15 -7.58 8.05
N LEU A 397 -3.14 -6.29 8.36
CA LEU A 397 -3.59 -5.75 9.64
C LEU A 397 -5.04 -6.15 9.96
N MET A 398 -5.95 -6.05 8.99
CA MET A 398 -7.35 -6.48 9.13
C MET A 398 -7.47 -7.98 9.41
N MET A 399 -6.63 -8.79 8.75
CA MET A 399 -6.65 -10.25 8.82
C MET A 399 -6.12 -10.77 10.16
N PHE A 400 -5.02 -10.21 10.66
CA PHE A 400 -4.33 -10.67 11.87
C PHE A 400 -4.79 -10.00 13.15
N ARG A 401 -5.61 -8.95 13.09
CA ARG A 401 -6.05 -8.27 14.33
C ARG A 401 -6.81 -9.23 15.26
N PRO A 402 -6.52 -9.20 16.58
CA PRO A 402 -7.32 -9.94 17.55
C PRO A 402 -8.75 -9.40 17.61
N THR A 403 -9.63 -10.18 18.24
CA THR A 403 -10.94 -9.66 18.65
C THR A 403 -10.68 -8.55 19.67
N MET A 404 -10.68 -7.30 19.21
CA MET A 404 -10.68 -6.16 20.11
C MET A 404 -12.05 -6.13 20.76
N ALA A 405 -12.14 -6.57 22.02
CA ALA A 405 -13.31 -6.27 22.83
C ALA A 405 -13.51 -4.77 22.69
N ALA A 406 -14.63 -4.37 22.12
CA ALA A 406 -14.87 -2.98 21.83
C ALA A 406 -14.76 -2.25 23.19
N ARG A 407 -13.63 -1.56 23.44
CA ARG A 407 -13.57 -0.51 24.45
C ARG A 407 -14.40 0.63 23.89
N ARG A 408 -15.70 0.40 23.75
CA ARG A 408 -16.69 1.46 23.65
C ARG A 408 -16.52 2.18 24.97
N PRO A 409 -16.11 3.46 24.99
CA PRO A 409 -16.26 4.22 26.21
C PRO A 409 -17.75 4.13 26.56
N LEU A 410 -18.05 3.41 27.65
CA LEU A 410 -19.37 3.42 28.25
C LEU A 410 -19.74 4.89 28.38
N ALA A 411 -20.86 5.29 27.76
CA ALA A 411 -21.42 6.59 28.06
C ALA A 411 -21.61 6.62 29.58
N THR A 412 -20.93 7.53 30.26
CA THR A 412 -21.18 7.80 31.67
C THR A 412 -22.68 8.00 31.80
N PRO A 413 -23.41 7.22 32.62
CA PRO A 413 -24.82 7.49 32.84
C PRO A 413 -24.94 8.94 33.32
N LEU A 414 -25.79 9.72 32.67
CA LEU A 414 -26.17 11.03 33.19
C LEU A 414 -26.71 10.81 34.60
N GLN A 415 -25.94 11.19 35.62
CA GLN A 415 -26.48 11.28 36.97
C GLN A 415 -27.62 12.31 36.92
N PRO A 416 -28.83 11.96 37.37
CA PRO A 416 -29.88 12.96 37.53
C PRO A 416 -29.38 14.01 38.51
N ALA A 417 -29.49 15.27 38.12
CA ALA A 417 -29.14 16.40 38.99
C ALA A 417 -29.92 16.26 40.30
N ALA A 418 -29.20 16.08 41.40
CA ALA A 418 -29.79 16.14 42.73
C ALA A 418 -30.34 17.57 42.91
N THR A 419 -31.66 17.67 42.88
CA THR A 419 -32.41 18.84 43.33
C THR A 419 -32.02 19.09 44.79
N ARG A 420 -31.29 20.19 45.03
CA ARG A 420 -31.13 20.74 46.38
C ARG A 420 -32.46 21.39 46.77
N ALA A 421 -33.09 20.85 47.82
CA ALA A 421 -34.09 21.54 48.61
C ALA A 421 -33.40 22.46 49.62
#